data_AF-A0A810E1Z7-F1
#
_entry.id   AF-A0A810E1Z7-F1
#
_cell.length_a   1.000
_cell.length_b   1.000
_cell.length_c   1.000
_cell.angle_alpha   90.00
_cell.angle_beta   90.00
_cell.angle_gamma   90.00
#
_symmetry.space_group_name_H-M   'P 1'
#
loop_
_entity.id
_entity.type
_entity.pdbx_description
1 polymer ?
#
loop_
_entity_poly.entity_id
_entity_poly.type
_entity_poly.pdbx_seq_one_letter_code
_entity_poly.pdbx_strand_id
1 'polypeptide(L)' 'MMESILECCAGLDVHQVTVVACVLSGPLDQRPRAEIRTFGTMTDELLELGE' A
#
# COMPACT_ATOMS: atom_id res chain seq x y z
N MET A 1 9.53 -8.62 6.04
CA MET A 1 9.73 -7.24 5.55
C MET A 1 9.74 -7.33 4.03
N MET A 2 8.97 -6.50 3.31
CA MET A 2 9.00 -6.49 1.84
C MET A 2 10.30 -5.84 1.36
N GLU A 3 10.99 -6.50 0.44
CA GLU A 3 12.18 -5.98 -0.25
C GLU A 3 11.76 -5.51 -1.65
N SER A 4 12.12 -4.28 -2.02
CA SER A 4 11.74 -3.67 -3.30
C SER A 4 12.65 -4.15 -4.43
N ILE A 5 12.10 -4.93 -5.36
CA ILE A 5 12.77 -5.31 -6.62
C ILE A 5 12.57 -4.21 -7.69
N LEU A 6 11.56 -3.37 -7.51
CA LEU A 6 11.18 -2.26 -8.38
C LEU A 6 11.33 -0.94 -7.63
N GLU A 7 11.62 0.14 -8.36
CA GLU A 7 11.70 1.49 -7.80
C GLU A 7 10.38 1.99 -7.23
N CYS A 8 9.26 1.39 -7.66
CA CYS A 8 7.94 1.59 -7.09
C CYS A 8 7.15 0.28 -7.10
N CYS A 9 6.55 -0.08 -5.97
CA CYS A 9 5.61 -1.17 -5.85
C CYS A 9 4.56 -0.89 -4.77
N ALA A 10 3.45 -1.64 -4.81
CA ALA A 10 2.39 -1.55 -3.81
C ALA A 10 1.93 -2.94 -3.38
N GLY A 11 1.51 -3.05 -2.12
CA GLY A 11 0.87 -4.23 -1.54
C GLY A 11 -0.42 -3.85 -0.83
N LEU A 12 -1.42 -4.73 -0.92
CA LEU A 12 -2.69 -4.62 -0.20
C LEU A 12 -2.80 -5.77 0.79
N ASP A 13 -3.06 -5.45 2.05
CA ASP A 13 -3.40 -6.41 3.09
C ASP A 13 -4.89 -6.28 3.43
N VAL A 14 -5.67 -7.26 2.98
CA VAL A 14 -7.14 -7.25 3.03
C VAL A 14 -7.62 -8.13 4.18
N HIS A 15 -8.28 -7.50 5.15
CA HIS A 15 -8.97 -8.14 6.27
C HIS A 15 -10.49 -7.93 6.14
N GLN A 16 -11.29 -8.56 7.01
CA GLN A 16 -12.76 -8.45 6.93
C GLN A 16 -13.29 -7.01 7.01
N VAL A 17 -12.66 -6.16 7.82
CA VAL A 17 -13.16 -4.80 8.11
C VAL A 17 -12.23 -3.70 7.63
N THR A 18 -11.02 -4.04 7.18
CA THR A 18 -10.00 -3.06 6.78
C THR A 18 -9.18 -3.55 5.60
N VAL A 19 -8.76 -2.61 4.76
CA VAL A 19 -7.71 -2.79 3.75
C VAL A 19 -6.54 -1.87 4.10
N VAL A 20 -5.34 -2.43 4.22
CA VAL A 20 -4.12 -1.65 4.41
C VAL A 20 -3.35 -1.60 3.10
N ALA A 21 -3.18 -0.41 2.53
CA ALA A 21 -2.35 -0.19 1.37
C ALA A 21 -0.97 0.29 1.81
N CYS A 22 0.07 -0.34 1.26
CA CYS A 22 1.46 0.07 1.44
C CYS A 22 2.09 0.33 0.07
N VAL A 23 2.57 1.55 -0.16
CA VAL A 23 3.37 1.90 -1.34
C VAL A 23 4.83 2.03 -0.91
N LEU A 24 5.71 1.30 -1.58
CA LEU A 24 7.15 1.45 -1.45
C LEU A 24 7.67 2.18 -2.69
N SER A 25 8.36 3.29 -2.50
CA SER A 25 9.00 4.02 -3.61
C SER A 25 10.40 4.51 -3.24
N GLY A 26 11.31 4.45 -4.20
CA GLY A 26 12.69 4.92 -4.05
C GLY A 26 13.68 4.16 -4.94
N PRO A 27 14.92 4.65 -5.08
CA PRO A 27 15.97 3.98 -5.84
C PRO A 27 16.27 2.56 -5.34
N LEU A 28 16.64 1.64 -6.23
CA LEU A 28 16.90 0.23 -5.91
C LEU A 28 18.10 0.01 -4.96
N ASP A 29 19.04 0.95 -4.93
CA ASP A 29 20.25 0.92 -4.11
C ASP A 29 20.06 1.56 -2.73
N GLN A 30 18.86 2.08 -2.46
CA GLN A 30 18.52 2.78 -1.23
C GLN A 30 17.35 2.12 -0.53
N ARG A 31 17.20 2.42 0.75
CA ARG A 31 16.02 1.98 1.49
C ARG A 31 14.80 2.74 0.95
N PRO A 32 13.75 2.05 0.47
CA PRO A 32 12.58 2.70 -0.08
C PRO A 32 11.80 3.43 1.02
N ARG A 33 11.11 4.51 0.64
CA ARG A 33 10.13 5.17 1.48
C ARG A 33 8.83 4.38 1.43
N ALA A 34 8.24 4.16 2.61
CA ALA A 34 6.93 3.55 2.73
C ALA A 34 5.86 4.62 2.99
N GLU A 35 4.77 4.54 2.26
CA GLU A 35 3.52 5.23 2.59
C GLU A 35 2.46 4.17 2.89
N ILE A 36 1.83 4.28 4.06
CA ILE A 36 0.84 3.33 4.54
C ILE A 36 -0.46 4.08 4.79
N ARG A 37 -1.55 3.60 4.19
CA ARG A 37 -2.91 4.09 4.43
C ARG A 37 -3.83 2.92 4.75
N THR A 38 -4.80 3.16 5.61
CA THR A 38 -5.82 2.17 5.98
C THR A 38 -7.18 2.68 5.58
N PHE A 39 -7.96 1.80 4.96
CA PHE A 39 -9.31 2.02 4.47
C PHE A 39 -10.24 1.00 5.13
N GLY A 40 -11.52 1.29 5.24
CA GLY A 40 -12.52 0.27 5.57
C GLY A 40 -12.96 -0.54 4.35
N THR A 41 -13.93 -1.42 4.55
CA THR A 41 -14.43 -2.35 3.51
C THR A 41 -15.84 -2.04 3.03
N MET A 42 -16.43 -0.93 3.47
CA MET A 42 -17.69 -0.43 2.90
C MET A 42 -17.42 0.20 1.52
N THR A 43 -18.44 0.23 0.66
CA THR A 43 -18.31 0.70 -0.73
C THR A 43 -17.62 2.05 -0.84
N ASP A 44 -18.04 3.05 -0.05
CA ASP A 44 -17.48 4.40 -0.12
C ASP A 44 -15.98 4.41 0.26
N GLU A 45 -15.58 3.62 1.26
CA GLU A 45 -14.20 3.52 1.72
C GLU A 45 -13.32 2.74 0.72
N LEU A 46 -13.89 1.76 0.00
CA LEU A 46 -13.20 1.06 -1.08
C LEU A 46 -13.08 1.93 -2.33
N LEU A 47 -14.02 2.85 -2.58
CA LEU A 47 -13.89 3.84 -3.64
C LEU A 47 -12.75 4.81 -3.33
N GLU A 48 -12.62 5.26 -2.07
CA GLU A 48 -11.47 6.09 -1.63
C GLU A 48 -10.10 5.42 -1.80
N LEU A 49 -10.03 4.09 -1.87
CA LEU A 49 -8.80 3.37 -2.19
C LEU A 49 -8.43 3.45 -3.68
N GLY A 50 -9.41 3.62 -4.57
CA GLY A 50 -9.24 3.67 -6.02
C GLY A 50 -8.99 5.07 -6.60
N GLU A 51 -9.15 6.12 -5.78
CA GLU A 51 -8.91 7.53 -6.09
C GLU A 51 -7.49 7.98 -5.69
#